data_AF-A0A9P1NRP5-F1
#
_entry.id   AF-A0A9P1NRP5-F1
#
_cell.length_a   1.000
_cell.length_b   1.000
_cell.length_c   1.000
_cell.angle_alpha   90.00
_cell.angle_beta   90.00
_cell.angle_gamma   90.00
#
_symmetry.space_group_name_H-M   'P 1'
#
loop_
_entity.id
_entity.type
_entity.pdbx_description
1 polymer ?
#
loop_
_entity_poly.entity_id
_entity_poly.type
_entity_poly.pdbx_seq_one_letter_code
_entity_poly.pdbx_strand_id
1 'polypeptide(L)'
;MTDTTPMITMQEAAAALDGNEYGFEGSREMFAQMKAAGLVAVFGASDDLMEFRGAVYDEIGAYDGGTAYFTENGLLSEETSNFDALKMKAMPVKAIWCPEGLDTSWLMTTNLPHARFKIMEGGDLYCAGLVFDLKDCAP
;
A
#
# COMPACT_ATOMS: atom_id res chain seq x y z
N MET A 1 -23.38 4.88 -24.85
CA MET A 1 -22.60 3.66 -24.59
C MET A 1 -21.43 4.09 -23.73
N THR A 2 -21.48 3.84 -22.42
CA THR A 2 -20.33 4.09 -21.55
C THR A 2 -19.32 3.00 -21.84
N ASP A 3 -18.31 3.33 -22.63
CA ASP A 3 -17.16 2.47 -22.85
C ASP A 3 -16.47 2.30 -21.51
N THR A 4 -16.76 1.20 -20.83
CA THR A 4 -16.19 0.90 -19.52
C THR A 4 -15.07 -0.08 -19.81
N THR A 5 -13.90 0.46 -20.16
CA THR A 5 -12.67 -0.32 -20.12
C THR A 5 -12.59 -0.96 -18.74
N PRO A 6 -12.43 -2.29 -18.62
CA PRO A 6 -12.30 -2.92 -17.33
C PRO A 6 -11.10 -2.30 -16.59
N MET A 7 -11.36 -1.76 -15.41
CA MET A 7 -10.32 -1.25 -14.53
C MET A 7 -9.55 -2.43 -13.92
N ILE A 8 -8.24 -2.27 -13.71
CA ILE A 8 -7.40 -3.29 -13.09
C ILE A 8 -7.93 -3.65 -11.69
N THR A 9 -7.88 -4.93 -11.34
CA THR A 9 -8.29 -5.46 -10.03
C THR A 9 -7.14 -5.48 -9.02
N MET A 10 -7.45 -5.64 -7.72
CA MET A 10 -6.41 -5.82 -6.69
C MET A 10 -5.49 -7.01 -6.97
N GLN A 11 -6.05 -8.11 -7.46
CA GLN A 11 -5.31 -9.34 -7.76
C GLN A 11 -4.39 -9.14 -8.97
N GLU A 12 -4.84 -8.47 -10.02
CA GLU A 12 -4.02 -8.16 -11.18
C GLU A 12 -2.91 -7.16 -10.84
N ALA A 13 -3.21 -6.14 -10.03
CA ALA A 13 -2.22 -5.19 -9.55
C ALA A 13 -1.16 -5.89 -8.69
N ALA A 14 -1.57 -6.71 -7.72
CA ALA A 14 -0.64 -7.48 -6.90
C ALA A 14 0.21 -8.45 -7.73
N ALA A 15 -0.39 -9.14 -8.71
CA ALA A 15 0.35 -10.02 -9.61
C ALA A 15 1.37 -9.28 -10.49
N ALA A 16 1.08 -8.03 -10.88
CA ALA A 16 2.02 -7.20 -11.64
C ALA A 16 3.17 -6.65 -10.78
N LEU A 17 2.97 -6.54 -9.47
CA LEU A 17 3.98 -6.10 -8.50
C LEU A 17 4.82 -7.25 -7.95
N ASP A 18 4.27 -8.47 -7.93
CA ASP A 18 4.87 -9.62 -7.27
C ASP A 18 6.22 -10.03 -7.88
N GLY A 19 7.25 -10.07 -7.03
CA GLY A 19 8.59 -10.48 -7.40
C GLY A 19 9.44 -9.37 -8.02
N ASN A 20 8.94 -8.14 -8.13
CA ASN A 20 9.74 -7.01 -8.60
C ASN A 20 10.83 -6.64 -7.58
N GLU A 21 11.94 -6.10 -8.08
CA GLU A 21 13.09 -5.72 -7.26
C GLU A 21 12.88 -4.37 -6.56
N TYR A 22 13.48 -4.21 -5.39
CA TYR A 22 13.58 -2.94 -4.68
C TYR A 22 14.19 -1.85 -5.58
N GLY A 23 13.56 -0.68 -5.60
CA GLY A 23 13.84 0.42 -6.53
C GLY A 23 13.19 0.28 -7.92
N PHE A 24 12.54 -0.85 -8.20
CA PHE A 24 11.85 -1.16 -9.45
C PHE A 24 10.51 -1.86 -9.23
N GLU A 25 9.77 -1.45 -8.20
CA GLU A 25 8.58 -2.16 -7.68
C GLU A 25 7.44 -2.24 -8.70
N GLY A 26 7.39 -1.31 -9.66
CA GLY A 26 6.35 -1.29 -10.68
C GLY A 26 6.51 -0.18 -11.71
N SER A 27 5.74 -0.28 -12.80
CA SER A 27 5.77 0.71 -13.88
C SER A 27 4.83 1.89 -13.62
N ARG A 28 5.17 3.06 -14.18
CA ARG A 28 4.33 4.26 -14.11
C ARG A 28 2.93 4.05 -14.71
N GLU A 29 2.85 3.27 -15.78
CA GLU A 29 1.58 2.96 -16.45
C GLU A 29 0.68 2.10 -15.56
N MET A 30 1.23 1.07 -14.93
CA MET A 30 0.49 0.23 -14.01
C MET A 30 0.01 1.04 -12.79
N PHE A 31 0.86 1.89 -12.20
CA PHE A 31 0.42 2.77 -11.12
C PHE A 31 -0.65 3.79 -11.56
N ALA A 32 -0.63 4.25 -12.81
CA ALA A 32 -1.69 5.09 -13.36
C ALA A 32 -3.03 4.32 -13.51
N GLN A 33 -2.98 3.05 -13.91
CA GLN A 33 -4.15 2.17 -13.95
C GLN A 33 -4.71 1.92 -12.54
N MET A 34 -3.84 1.64 -11.56
CA MET A 34 -4.23 1.51 -10.15
C MET A 34 -4.90 2.78 -9.63
N LYS A 35 -4.34 3.96 -9.95
CA LYS A 35 -4.94 5.25 -9.60
C LYS A 35 -6.34 5.41 -10.17
N ALA A 36 -6.55 5.09 -11.45
CA ALA A 36 -7.86 5.14 -12.07
C ALA A 36 -8.86 4.17 -11.43
N ALA A 37 -8.38 3.03 -10.92
CA ALA A 37 -9.17 2.01 -10.24
C ALA A 37 -9.41 2.26 -8.75
N GLY A 38 -8.80 3.30 -8.15
CA GLY A 38 -8.89 3.56 -6.71
C GLY A 38 -8.02 2.64 -5.84
N LEU A 39 -7.08 1.92 -6.44
CA LEU A 39 -6.22 0.95 -5.76
C LEU A 39 -4.95 1.60 -5.21
N VAL A 40 -4.52 1.16 -4.03
CA VAL A 40 -3.30 1.61 -3.37
C VAL A 40 -2.42 0.39 -3.09
N ALA A 41 -1.19 0.41 -3.59
CA ALA A 41 -0.12 -0.48 -3.15
C ALA A 41 0.57 0.14 -1.94
N VAL A 42 0.89 -0.69 -0.96
CA VAL A 42 1.61 -0.34 0.25
C VAL A 42 2.78 -1.30 0.42
N PHE A 43 3.96 -0.75 0.63
CA PHE A 43 5.20 -1.51 0.85
C PHE A 43 6.20 -0.68 1.66
N GLY A 44 7.22 -1.33 2.21
CA GLY A 44 8.31 -0.63 2.87
C GLY A 44 9.42 -0.27 1.89
N ALA A 45 10.13 0.81 2.16
CA ALA A 45 11.34 1.23 1.46
C ALA A 45 12.37 1.68 2.49
N SER A 46 13.66 1.48 2.20
CA SER A 46 14.72 1.75 3.19
C SER A 46 14.46 1.01 4.53
N ASP A 47 15.12 1.44 5.60
CA ASP A 47 14.89 1.00 6.98
C ASP A 47 13.90 1.88 7.76
N ASP A 48 13.28 2.86 7.09
CA ASP A 48 12.53 3.91 7.75
C ASP A 48 11.29 4.43 7.01
N LEU A 49 10.95 3.89 5.83
CA LEU A 49 9.80 4.40 5.04
C LEU A 49 8.72 3.35 4.78
N MET A 50 7.48 3.83 4.81
CA MET A 50 6.29 3.16 4.30
C MET A 50 5.78 3.94 3.08
N GLU A 51 5.83 3.31 1.92
CA GLU A 51 5.58 3.91 0.61
C GLU A 51 4.19 3.54 0.07
N PHE A 52 3.60 4.49 -0.66
CA PHE A 52 2.29 4.35 -1.28
C PHE A 52 2.35 4.66 -2.77
N ARG A 53 1.74 3.79 -3.58
CA ARG A 53 1.63 3.97 -5.03
C ARG A 53 0.23 3.62 -5.54
N GLY A 54 -0.20 4.27 -6.62
CA GLY A 54 -1.54 4.12 -7.19
C GLY A 54 -2.42 5.33 -6.92
N ALA A 55 -3.59 5.12 -6.31
CA ALA A 55 -4.53 6.19 -5.96
C ALA A 55 -3.95 7.17 -4.93
N VAL A 56 -3.03 6.70 -4.08
CA VAL A 56 -2.16 7.52 -3.24
C VAL A 56 -0.73 7.41 -3.78
N TYR A 57 -0.04 8.55 -3.86
CA TYR A 57 1.37 8.64 -4.23
C TYR A 57 2.07 9.53 -3.20
N ASP A 58 2.60 8.90 -2.16
CA ASP A 58 3.18 9.55 -0.98
C ASP A 58 4.01 8.54 -0.19
N GLU A 59 4.62 8.98 0.90
CA GLU A 59 5.31 8.13 1.88
C GLU A 59 5.11 8.66 3.31
N ILE A 60 5.29 7.81 4.31
CA ILE A 60 5.45 8.24 5.70
C ILE A 60 6.68 7.60 6.33
N GLY A 61 7.22 8.28 7.33
CA GLY A 61 8.21 7.69 8.23
C GLY A 61 7.60 6.53 9.02
N ALA A 62 8.34 5.43 9.09
CA ALA A 62 7.97 4.18 9.74
C ALA A 62 9.20 3.51 10.40
N TYR A 63 10.13 4.31 10.93
CA TYR A 63 11.29 3.78 11.68
C TYR A 63 10.82 2.86 12.83
N ASP A 64 11.32 1.63 12.85
CA ASP A 64 10.89 0.55 13.75
C ASP A 64 9.40 0.15 13.60
N GLY A 65 8.85 0.36 12.40
CA GLY A 65 7.44 0.12 12.07
C GLY A 65 6.60 1.39 12.09
N GLY A 66 5.35 1.26 11.64
CA GLY A 66 4.46 2.41 11.49
C GLY A 66 3.01 2.02 11.27
N THR A 67 2.12 3.00 11.32
CA THR A 67 0.71 2.82 10.96
C THR A 67 0.23 4.02 10.16
N ALA A 68 -0.16 3.75 8.92
CA ALA A 68 -0.88 4.69 8.07
C ALA A 68 -2.40 4.51 8.26
N TYR A 69 -3.14 5.61 8.18
CA TYR A 69 -4.59 5.63 8.33
C TYR A 69 -5.21 6.09 7.03
N PHE A 70 -6.14 5.30 6.49
CA PHE A 70 -6.81 5.57 5.23
C PHE A 70 -8.30 5.83 5.42
N THR A 71 -8.82 6.76 4.63
CA THR A 71 -10.25 6.95 4.42
C THR A 71 -10.56 6.67 2.96
N GLU A 72 -11.83 6.66 2.57
CA GLU A 72 -12.20 6.60 1.14
C GLU A 72 -11.60 7.74 0.29
N ASN A 73 -11.21 8.84 0.93
CA ASN A 73 -10.59 10.00 0.27
C ASN A 73 -9.06 9.91 0.18
N GLY A 74 -8.43 8.85 0.69
CA GLY A 74 -6.99 8.65 0.66
C GLY A 74 -6.33 8.61 2.04
N LEU A 75 -5.01 8.83 2.04
CA LEU A 75 -4.17 8.85 3.24
C LEU A 75 -4.54 10.03 4.15
N LEU A 76 -4.74 9.75 5.43
CA LEU A 76 -5.01 10.76 6.45
C LEU A 76 -3.70 11.39 6.92
N SER A 77 -3.49 12.66 6.62
CA SER A 77 -2.35 13.45 7.10
C SER A 77 -2.59 13.98 8.52
N GLU A 78 -1.55 14.00 9.36
CA GLU A 78 -1.58 14.61 10.70
C GLU A 78 -1.91 16.12 10.68
N GLU A 79 -1.70 16.79 9.54
CA GLU A 79 -2.06 18.19 9.34
C GLU A 79 -3.56 18.40 9.09
N THR A 80 -4.34 17.32 8.97
CA THR A 80 -5.79 17.40 8.71
C THR A 80 -6.53 17.97 9.91
N SER A 81 -7.33 19.02 9.69
CA SER A 81 -8.28 19.52 10.70
C SER A 81 -9.17 18.38 11.23
N ASN A 82 -9.24 18.22 12.56
CA ASN A 82 -9.94 17.11 13.23
C ASN A 82 -9.33 15.70 13.00
N PHE A 83 -8.01 15.62 12.81
CA PHE A 83 -7.28 14.37 12.63
C PHE A 83 -7.72 13.26 13.59
N ASP A 84 -7.76 13.52 14.90
CA ASP A 84 -8.13 12.50 15.90
C ASP A 84 -9.51 11.88 15.66
N ALA A 85 -10.49 12.71 15.29
CA ALA A 85 -11.86 12.26 15.03
C ALA A 85 -11.96 11.46 13.72
N LEU A 86 -11.17 11.81 12.71
CA LEU A 86 -11.10 11.08 11.44
C LEU A 86 -10.34 9.76 11.60
N LYS A 87 -9.24 9.77 12.35
CA LYS A 87 -8.41 8.60 12.65
C LYS A 87 -9.21 7.49 13.32
N MET A 88 -10.15 7.84 14.21
CA MET A 88 -11.06 6.87 14.85
C MET A 88 -11.95 6.10 13.88
N LYS A 89 -12.19 6.65 12.68
CA LYS A 89 -13.02 6.06 11.62
C LYS A 89 -12.22 5.54 10.44
N ALA A 90 -10.93 5.88 10.40
CA ALA A 90 -10.02 5.49 9.33
C ALA A 90 -9.60 4.02 9.47
N MET A 91 -9.28 3.41 8.33
CA MET A 91 -8.79 2.05 8.27
C MET A 91 -7.27 2.01 8.41
N PRO A 92 -6.73 1.28 9.39
CA PRO A 92 -5.29 1.22 9.60
C PRO A 92 -4.62 0.22 8.65
N VAL A 93 -3.47 0.60 8.12
CA VAL A 93 -2.48 -0.30 7.51
C VAL A 93 -1.20 -0.17 8.31
N LYS A 94 -0.67 -1.30 8.79
CA LYS A 94 0.52 -1.34 9.64
C LYS A 94 1.72 -1.86 8.87
N ALA A 95 2.84 -1.17 9.01
CA ALA A 95 4.15 -1.64 8.62
C ALA A 95 4.84 -2.25 9.84
N ILE A 96 5.21 -3.53 9.76
CA ILE A 96 5.99 -4.22 10.78
C ILE A 96 7.42 -4.32 10.26
N TRP A 97 8.36 -3.73 10.99
CA TRP A 97 9.79 -3.83 10.74
C TRP A 97 10.34 -5.13 11.35
N CYS A 98 11.20 -5.84 10.60
CA CYS A 98 11.81 -7.12 10.97
C CYS A 98 10.84 -8.08 11.71
N PRO A 99 9.70 -8.46 11.08
CA PRO A 99 8.70 -9.32 11.70
C PRO A 99 9.30 -10.65 12.22
N GLU A 100 8.99 -11.00 13.46
CA GLU A 100 9.46 -12.24 14.08
C GLU A 100 9.05 -13.48 13.27
N GLY A 101 10.01 -14.36 13.00
CA GLY A 101 9.77 -15.64 12.31
C GLY A 101 9.60 -15.54 10.79
N LEU A 102 9.80 -14.35 10.21
CA LEU A 102 9.82 -14.15 8.76
C LEU A 102 11.16 -13.55 8.33
N ASP A 103 11.74 -14.13 7.27
CA ASP A 103 12.98 -13.65 6.67
C ASP A 103 12.66 -12.54 5.65
N THR A 104 12.33 -11.36 6.17
CA THR A 104 11.99 -10.16 5.40
C THR A 104 12.13 -8.90 6.25
N SER A 105 12.47 -7.76 5.64
CA SER A 105 12.60 -6.49 6.35
C SER A 105 11.24 -5.90 6.73
N TRP A 106 10.25 -6.04 5.83
CA TRP A 106 8.97 -5.38 5.97
C TRP A 106 7.78 -6.33 5.79
N LEU A 107 6.79 -6.20 6.66
CA LEU A 107 5.49 -6.85 6.52
C LEU A 107 4.36 -5.82 6.65
N MET A 108 3.57 -5.67 5.58
CA MET A 108 2.35 -4.89 5.61
C MET A 108 1.16 -5.74 6.07
N THR A 109 0.36 -5.20 6.99
CA THR A 109 -0.84 -5.86 7.54
C THR A 109 -2.02 -4.90 7.65
N THR A 110 -3.22 -5.43 7.43
CA THR A 110 -4.50 -4.70 7.59
C THR A 110 -5.65 -5.70 7.71
N ASN A 111 -6.80 -5.23 8.16
CA ASN A 111 -8.06 -5.99 8.15
C ASN A 111 -8.92 -5.71 6.90
N LEU A 112 -8.51 -4.76 6.06
CA LEU A 112 -9.17 -4.50 4.78
C LEU A 112 -9.10 -5.73 3.85
N PRO A 113 -10.08 -5.92 2.95
CA PRO A 113 -9.89 -6.75 1.78
C PRO A 113 -8.64 -6.31 1.02
N HIS A 114 -7.73 -7.23 0.74
CA HIS A 114 -6.46 -6.92 0.07
C HIS A 114 -5.92 -8.11 -0.73
N ALA A 115 -5.06 -7.81 -1.69
CA ALA A 115 -4.19 -8.78 -2.34
C ALA A 115 -2.75 -8.57 -1.85
N ARG A 116 -1.92 -9.62 -1.89
CA ARG A 116 -0.53 -9.58 -1.41
C ARG A 116 0.44 -9.73 -2.56
N PHE A 117 1.59 -9.06 -2.45
CA PHE A 117 2.70 -9.19 -3.37
C PHE A 117 4.03 -9.13 -2.60
N LYS A 118 5.11 -9.53 -3.25
CA LYS A 118 6.47 -9.50 -2.73
C LYS A 118 7.31 -8.50 -3.49
N ILE A 119 8.20 -7.82 -2.78
CA ILE A 119 9.33 -7.12 -3.35
C ILE A 119 10.58 -7.91 -2.99
N MET A 120 11.45 -8.12 -3.96
CA MET A 120 12.71 -8.83 -3.82
C MET A 120 13.87 -7.84 -3.71
N GLU A 121 14.98 -8.26 -3.11
CA GLU A 121 16.25 -7.55 -3.18
C GLU A 121 17.36 -8.58 -3.37
N GLY A 122 17.95 -8.61 -4.57
CA GLY A 122 19.06 -9.53 -4.85
C GLY A 122 18.67 -11.01 -4.77
N GLY A 123 17.38 -11.32 -4.96
CA GLY A 123 16.83 -12.68 -4.87
C GLY A 123 16.21 -13.04 -3.51
N ASP A 124 16.42 -12.21 -2.48
CA ASP A 124 15.84 -12.41 -1.15
C ASP A 124 14.53 -11.62 -0.98
N LEU A 125 13.63 -12.09 -0.12
CA LEU A 125 12.36 -11.41 0.14
C LEU A 125 12.61 -10.14 0.97
N TYR A 126 12.56 -8.98 0.31
CA TYR A 126 12.77 -7.70 0.98
C TYR A 126 11.53 -7.20 1.72
N CYS A 127 10.36 -7.24 1.07
CA CYS A 127 9.10 -6.75 1.65
C CYS A 127 7.90 -7.59 1.22
N ALA A 128 7.02 -7.90 2.17
CA ALA A 128 5.70 -8.45 1.91
C ALA A 128 4.65 -7.33 1.91
N GLY A 129 4.36 -6.79 0.72
CA GLY A 129 3.43 -5.70 0.48
C GLY A 129 1.97 -6.14 0.31
N LEU A 130 1.08 -5.15 0.20
CA LEU A 130 -0.33 -5.38 -0.08
C LEU A 130 -0.93 -4.32 -1.01
N VAL A 131 -1.99 -4.71 -1.72
CA VAL A 131 -2.85 -3.82 -2.51
C VAL A 131 -4.25 -3.86 -1.94
N PHE A 132 -4.84 -2.69 -1.70
CA PHE A 132 -6.24 -2.56 -1.27
C PHE A 132 -6.97 -1.49 -2.09
N ASP A 133 -8.30 -1.43 -1.97
CA ASP A 133 -9.14 -0.43 -2.64
C ASP A 133 -9.58 0.64 -1.63
N LEU A 134 -9.44 1.93 -1.98
CA LEU A 134 -9.88 3.03 -1.11
C LEU A 134 -11.36 2.97 -0.79
N LYS A 135 -12.21 2.42 -1.66
CA LYS A 135 -13.65 2.32 -1.37
C LYS A 135 -13.94 1.44 -0.16
N ASP A 136 -13.05 0.51 0.17
CA ASP A 136 -13.19 -0.37 1.34
C ASP A 136 -12.77 0.36 2.64
N CYS A 137 -12.29 1.60 2.53
CA CYS A 137 -11.97 2.49 3.66
C CYS A 137 -13.11 3.45 4.05
N ALA A 138 -14.30 3.28 3.46
CA ALA A 138 -15.50 3.98 3.90
C ALA A 138 -15.97 3.43 5.27
N PRO A 139 -16.40 4.29 6.20
CA PRO A 139 -16.87 3.88 7.53
C PRO A 139 -18.22 3.15 7.55
#